data_AF-A0A8S7C1S4-F1
#
_entry.id   AF-A0A8S7C1S4-F1
#
_cell.length_a   1.000
_cell.length_b   1.000
_cell.length_c   1.000
_cell.angle_alpha   90.00
_cell.angle_beta   90.00
_cell.angle_gamma   90.00
#
_symmetry.space_group_name_H-M   'P 1'
#
loop_
_entity.id
_entity.type
_entity.pdbx_description
1 polymer ?
#
loop_
_entity_poly.entity_id
_entity_poly.type
_entity_poly.pdbx_seq_one_letter_code
_entity_poly.pdbx_strand_id
1 'polypeptide(L)'
;MEIIMRNLCFLLTLVATLLLPGRLIAAALPQDEKLITGQLDNGLRYMIYPHAHPKDQVNLWLQIHTGSLQEEDNERGVAHFVEHMMFNGTKTWPGNKVIETFESMGLRFGRDVNAYTSYDETVYQVSLPTTQKQ
;
A
#
# COMPACT_ATOMS: atom_id res chain seq x y z
N MET A 1 27.95 6.45 -62.30
CA MET A 1 27.50 7.57 -61.44
C MET A 1 26.17 7.27 -60.77
N GLU A 2 25.16 6.75 -61.50
CA GLU A 2 23.83 6.45 -60.94
C GLU A 2 23.81 5.38 -59.83
N ILE A 3 24.61 4.31 -59.94
CA ILE A 3 24.63 3.23 -58.94
C ILE A 3 25.19 3.72 -57.59
N ILE A 4 26.21 4.58 -57.64
CA ILE A 4 26.83 5.17 -56.44
C ILE A 4 25.85 6.10 -55.74
N MET A 5 25.11 6.92 -56.50
CA MET A 5 24.11 7.83 -55.97
C MET A 5 22.91 7.09 -55.35
N ARG A 6 22.47 5.98 -55.98
CA ARG A 6 21.40 5.13 -55.44
C ARG A 6 21.80 4.46 -54.13
N ASN A 7 23.02 3.91 -54.05
CA ASN A 7 23.53 3.30 -52.83
C ASN A 7 23.72 4.32 -51.70
N LEU A 8 24.14 5.55 -52.03
CA LEU A 8 24.28 6.63 -51.06
C LEU A 8 22.93 7.11 -50.52
N CYS A 9 21.90 7.24 -51.37
CA CYS A 9 20.54 7.55 -50.94
C CYS A 9 19.95 6.45 -50.06
N PHE A 10 20.16 5.17 -50.40
CA PHE A 10 19.73 4.03 -49.57
C PHE A 10 20.42 4.02 -48.20
N LEU A 11 21.72 4.30 -48.16
CA LEU A 11 22.49 4.37 -46.91
C LEU A 11 22.04 5.55 -46.03
N LEU A 12 21.76 6.71 -46.63
CA LEU A 12 21.24 7.88 -45.93
C LEU A 12 19.83 7.64 -45.36
N THR A 13 18.94 6.96 -46.10
CA THR A 13 17.61 6.58 -45.58
C THR A 13 17.70 5.55 -44.45
N LEU A 14 18.63 4.59 -44.51
CA LEU A 14 18.82 3.58 -43.47
C LEU A 14 19.35 4.19 -42.16
N VAL A 15 20.30 5.12 -42.27
CA VAL A 15 20.85 5.84 -41.11
C VAL A 15 19.81 6.79 -40.49
N ALA A 16 18.97 7.43 -41.30
CA ALA A 16 17.88 8.28 -40.81
C ALA A 16 16.83 7.48 -40.01
N THR A 17 16.54 6.23 -40.39
CA THR A 17 15.64 5.35 -39.62
C THR A 17 16.26 4.83 -38.32
N LEU A 18 17.58 4.64 -38.25
CA LEU A 18 18.27 4.21 -37.02
C LEU A 18 18.45 5.33 -35.99
N LEU A 19 18.36 6.61 -36.41
CA LEU A 19 18.52 7.78 -35.55
C LEU A 19 17.21 8.28 -34.92
N LEU A 20 16.08 7.62 -35.16
CA LEU A 20 14.88 7.83 -34.37
C LEU A 20 15.07 7.08 -33.04
N PRO A 21 15.30 7.77 -31.90
CA PRO A 21 15.13 7.13 -30.61
C PRO A 21 13.65 6.78 -30.51
N GLY A 22 13.32 5.52 -30.83
CA GLY A 22 12.07 4.91 -30.44
C GLY A 22 12.02 4.90 -28.93
N ARG A 23 11.61 6.03 -28.34
CA ARG A 23 11.26 6.11 -26.94
C ARG A 23 9.98 5.30 -26.78
N LEU A 24 10.14 3.99 -26.58
CA LEU A 24 9.18 3.18 -25.86
C LEU A 24 9.14 3.72 -24.43
N ILE A 25 8.46 4.85 -24.22
CA ILE A 25 7.98 5.21 -22.89
C ILE A 25 6.85 4.22 -22.66
N ALA A 26 7.12 3.17 -21.89
CA ALA A 26 6.04 2.36 -21.34
C ALA A 26 5.09 3.31 -20.63
N ALA A 27 3.87 3.46 -21.16
CA ALA A 27 2.86 4.28 -20.52
C ALA A 27 2.62 3.70 -19.11
N ALA A 28 2.59 4.56 -18.10
CA ALA A 28 2.26 4.13 -16.75
C ALA A 28 0.89 3.45 -16.77
N LEU A 29 0.77 2.32 -16.07
CA LEU A 29 -0.50 1.64 -15.95
C LEU A 29 -1.48 2.57 -15.21
N PRO A 30 -2.68 2.82 -15.75
CA PRO A 30 -3.66 3.62 -15.04
C PRO A 30 -4.15 2.89 -13.79
N GLN A 31 -4.47 3.66 -12.74
CA GLN A 31 -5.18 3.13 -11.58
C GLN A 31 -6.67 2.88 -11.90
N ASP A 32 -7.32 2.04 -11.11
CA ASP A 32 -8.78 1.86 -11.20
C ASP A 32 -9.49 3.17 -10.88
N GLU A 33 -10.48 3.55 -11.70
CA GLU A 33 -11.25 4.78 -11.54
C GLU A 33 -12.06 4.84 -10.23
N LYS A 34 -12.38 3.69 -9.65
CA LYS A 34 -13.08 3.59 -8.35
C LYS A 34 -12.15 3.82 -7.16
N LEU A 35 -10.83 3.70 -7.36
CA LEU A 35 -9.85 3.90 -6.31
C LEU A 35 -9.64 5.40 -6.07
N ILE A 36 -9.99 5.86 -4.88
CA ILE A 36 -9.73 7.23 -4.44
C ILE A 36 -8.45 7.22 -3.61
N THR A 37 -7.45 7.96 -4.04
CA THR A 37 -6.19 8.15 -3.32
C THR A 37 -5.98 9.61 -2.97
N GLY A 38 -5.25 9.87 -1.89
CA GLY A 38 -4.88 11.23 -1.50
C GLY A 38 -3.89 11.27 -0.36
N GLN A 39 -3.56 12.49 0.05
CA GLN A 39 -2.66 12.76 1.15
C GLN A 39 -3.22 13.91 1.97
N LEU A 40 -3.25 13.75 3.30
CA LEU A 40 -3.61 14.80 4.24
C LEU A 40 -2.46 15.80 4.38
N ASP A 41 -2.74 16.99 4.90
CA ASP A 41 -1.73 18.06 5.11
C ASP A 41 -0.56 17.61 6.02
N ASN A 42 -0.81 16.65 6.92
CA ASN A 42 0.22 16.08 7.80
C ASN A 42 1.07 14.97 7.14
N GLY A 43 0.84 14.68 5.86
CA GLY A 43 1.58 13.69 5.08
C GLY A 43 0.98 12.28 5.08
N LEU A 44 -0.07 12.00 5.87
CA LEU A 44 -0.73 10.69 5.88
C LEU A 44 -1.43 10.44 4.54
N ARG A 45 -1.09 9.32 3.90
CA ARG A 45 -1.74 8.87 2.66
C ARG A 45 -2.93 7.99 2.98
N TYR A 46 -3.94 8.05 2.13
CA TYR A 46 -5.13 7.21 2.24
C TYR A 46 -5.52 6.62 0.88
N MET A 47 -6.16 5.46 0.95
CA MET A 47 -6.72 4.74 -0.20
C MET A 47 -8.13 4.28 0.19
N ILE A 48 -9.12 4.60 -0.63
CA ILE A 48 -10.53 4.24 -0.42
C ILE A 48 -11.02 3.54 -1.66
N TYR A 49 -11.54 2.33 -1.50
CA TYR A 49 -12.06 1.53 -2.60
C TYR A 49 -13.46 1.00 -2.26
N PRO A 50 -14.51 1.34 -3.04
CA PRO A 50 -15.86 0.90 -2.77
C PRO A 50 -16.04 -0.58 -3.12
N HIS A 51 -16.55 -1.35 -2.16
CA HIS A 51 -16.92 -2.74 -2.36
C HIS A 51 -18.17 -3.09 -1.53
N ALA A 52 -19.01 -3.99 -2.02
CA ALA A 52 -20.29 -4.34 -1.39
C ALA A 52 -20.46 -5.85 -1.19
N HIS A 53 -19.37 -6.62 -1.24
CA HIS A 53 -19.38 -8.04 -0.96
C HIS A 53 -18.31 -8.41 0.10
N PRO A 54 -18.71 -8.75 1.35
CA PRO A 54 -20.08 -8.77 1.87
C PRO A 54 -20.70 -7.36 1.96
N LYS A 55 -22.04 -7.30 1.98
CA LYS A 55 -22.77 -6.03 2.16
C LYS A 55 -22.55 -5.49 3.56
N ASP A 56 -22.61 -4.16 3.69
CA ASP A 56 -22.57 -3.44 4.96
C ASP A 56 -21.35 -3.75 5.84
N GLN A 57 -20.21 -4.05 5.20
CA GLN A 57 -18.94 -4.36 5.85
C GLN A 57 -17.84 -3.45 5.30
N VAL A 58 -16.91 -3.03 6.16
CA VAL A 58 -15.72 -2.27 5.77
C VAL A 58 -14.46 -2.85 6.41
N ASN A 59 -13.34 -2.73 5.69
CA ASN A 59 -12.00 -3.01 6.21
C ASN A 59 -11.26 -1.69 6.40
N LEU A 60 -10.74 -1.47 7.61
CA LEU A 60 -9.91 -0.33 7.96
C LEU A 60 -8.51 -0.82 8.29
N TRP A 61 -7.55 -0.49 7.44
CA TRP A 61 -6.16 -0.93 7.58
C TRP A 61 -5.25 0.28 7.76
N LEU A 62 -4.39 0.23 8.78
CA LEU A 62 -3.30 1.19 8.98
C LEU A 62 -2.00 0.48 8.60
N GLN A 63 -1.39 0.91 7.50
CA GLN A 63 -0.14 0.37 6.97
C GLN A 63 1.02 1.28 7.34
N ILE A 64 1.98 0.75 8.10
CA ILE A 64 3.25 1.41 8.39
C ILE A 64 4.28 0.86 7.41
N HIS A 65 4.86 1.72 6.59
CA HIS A 65 5.85 1.37 5.54
C HIS A 65 7.25 1.10 6.13
N THR A 66 7.30 0.35 7.23
CA THR A 66 8.50 -0.01 7.97
C THR A 66 8.24 -1.34 8.63
N GLY A 67 9.08 -2.33 8.33
CA GLY A 67 9.09 -3.64 8.96
C GLY A 67 10.47 -3.99 9.48
N SER A 68 10.78 -5.27 9.64
CA SER A 68 12.04 -5.73 10.24
C SER A 68 13.30 -5.38 9.45
N LEU A 69 13.21 -5.05 8.15
CA LEU A 69 14.38 -4.64 7.37
C LEU A 69 15.01 -3.32 7.82
N GLN A 70 14.25 -2.51 8.57
CA GLN A 70 14.73 -1.22 9.07
C GLN A 70 15.22 -1.30 10.52
N GLU A 71 15.24 -2.50 11.11
CA GLU A 71 15.79 -2.70 12.45
C GLU A 71 17.32 -2.58 12.43
N GLU A 72 17.87 -1.83 13.38
CA GLU A 72 19.31 -1.84 13.64
C GLU A 72 19.74 -3.16 14.29
N ASP A 73 21.05 -3.43 14.35
CA ASP A 73 21.58 -4.69 14.90
C ASP A 73 21.15 -4.98 16.35
N ASN A 74 20.92 -3.93 17.14
CA ASN A 74 20.44 -4.02 18.52
C ASN A 74 18.90 -3.99 18.64
N GLU A 75 18.17 -3.98 17.53
CA GLU A 75 16.71 -3.86 17.47
C GLU A 75 16.03 -5.09 16.85
N ARG A 76 16.74 -6.21 16.72
CA ARG A 76 16.20 -7.42 16.08
C ARG A 76 14.92 -7.89 16.78
N GLY A 77 13.81 -7.89 16.03
CA GLY A 77 12.48 -8.26 16.48
C GLY A 77 11.69 -7.13 17.15
N VAL A 78 12.24 -5.92 17.25
CA VAL A 78 11.58 -4.75 17.86
C VAL A 78 10.36 -4.32 17.06
N ALA A 79 10.38 -4.36 15.72
CA ALA A 79 9.22 -3.99 14.90
C ALA A 79 8.00 -4.85 15.26
N HIS A 80 8.20 -6.17 15.35
CA HIS A 80 7.16 -7.11 15.77
C HIS A 80 6.78 -6.94 17.24
N PHE A 81 7.75 -6.66 18.12
CA PHE A 81 7.46 -6.37 19.53
C PHE A 81 6.57 -5.11 19.67
N VAL A 82 6.88 -4.04 18.92
CA VAL A 82 6.09 -2.80 18.90
C VAL A 82 4.67 -3.04 18.40
N GLU A 83 4.50 -3.89 17.39
CA GLU A 83 3.17 -4.30 16.90
C GLU A 83 2.32 -4.89 18.02
N HIS A 84 2.85 -5.88 18.75
CA HIS A 84 2.17 -6.45 19.91
C HIS A 84 1.84 -5.38 20.97
N MET A 85 2.72 -4.40 21.19
CA MET A 85 2.51 -3.38 22.20
C MET A 85 1.37 -2.41 21.87
N MET A 86 0.93 -2.29 20.61
CA MET A 86 -0.25 -1.46 20.27
C MET A 86 -1.53 -1.94 20.96
N PHE A 87 -1.60 -3.22 21.31
CA PHE A 87 -2.74 -3.81 22.00
C PHE A 87 -2.61 -3.81 23.53
N ASN A 88 -1.48 -3.35 24.07
CA ASN A 88 -1.13 -3.42 25.49
C ASN A 88 -1.14 -2.05 26.20
N GLY A 89 -1.55 -0.99 25.53
CA GLY A 89 -1.83 0.28 26.17
C GLY A 89 -1.63 1.49 25.27
N THR A 90 -2.53 2.45 25.39
CA THR A 90 -2.43 3.78 24.79
C THR A 90 -2.71 4.84 25.85
N LYS A 91 -2.53 6.12 25.51
CA LYS A 91 -2.84 7.25 26.41
C LYS A 91 -4.28 7.21 26.94
N THR A 92 -5.24 6.87 26.08
CA THR A 92 -6.68 6.84 26.44
C THR A 92 -7.10 5.47 26.96
N TRP A 93 -6.53 4.39 26.44
CA TRP A 93 -6.87 3.01 26.78
C TRP A 93 -5.63 2.28 27.33
N PRO A 94 -5.29 2.45 28.62
CA PRO A 94 -4.13 1.80 29.22
C PRO A 94 -4.36 0.30 29.48
N GLY A 95 -3.28 -0.48 29.49
CA GLY A 95 -3.34 -1.93 29.69
C GLY A 95 -4.20 -2.61 28.63
N ASN A 96 -5.09 -3.51 29.06
CA ASN A 96 -5.94 -4.28 28.15
C ASN A 96 -7.17 -3.52 27.62
N LYS A 97 -7.30 -2.21 27.91
CA LYS A 97 -8.50 -1.44 27.59
C LYS A 97 -8.78 -1.30 26.08
N VAL A 98 -7.76 -1.41 25.23
CA VAL A 98 -7.94 -1.43 23.77
C VAL A 98 -8.75 -2.67 23.37
N ILE A 99 -8.34 -3.85 23.84
CA ILE A 99 -9.03 -5.12 23.57
C ILE A 99 -10.45 -5.09 24.14
N GLU A 100 -10.61 -4.68 25.40
CA GLU A 100 -11.93 -4.57 26.04
C GLU A 100 -12.87 -3.61 25.27
N THR A 101 -12.33 -2.53 24.71
CA THR A 101 -13.12 -1.59 23.90
C THR A 101 -13.58 -2.23 22.60
N PHE A 102 -12.70 -2.95 21.89
CA PHE A 102 -13.09 -3.71 20.69
C PHE A 102 -14.14 -4.78 21.02
N GLU A 103 -13.95 -5.53 22.10
CA GLU A 103 -14.89 -6.55 22.56
C GLU A 103 -16.26 -5.97 22.92
N SER A 104 -16.31 -4.77 23.51
CA SER A 104 -17.56 -4.06 23.82
C SER A 104 -18.35 -3.69 22.55
N MET A 105 -17.67 -3.54 21.41
CA MET A 105 -18.28 -3.34 20.09
C MET A 105 -18.60 -4.67 19.37
N GLY A 106 -18.35 -5.81 20.02
CA GLY A 106 -18.57 -7.14 19.46
C GLY A 106 -17.43 -7.63 18.54
N LEU A 107 -16.30 -6.93 18.50
CA LEU A 107 -15.13 -7.25 17.70
C LEU A 107 -14.14 -8.08 18.51
N ARG A 108 -13.61 -9.16 17.93
CA ARG A 108 -12.69 -10.08 18.60
C ARG A 108 -11.31 -10.05 17.95
N PHE A 109 -10.27 -10.02 18.79
CA PHE A 109 -8.89 -10.22 18.35
C PHE A 109 -8.72 -11.60 17.70
N GLY A 110 -7.97 -11.68 16.60
CA GLY A 110 -7.79 -12.89 15.81
C GLY A 110 -8.91 -13.18 14.79
N ARG A 111 -10.09 -12.56 14.94
CA ARG A 111 -11.21 -12.69 13.98
C ARG A 111 -11.45 -11.40 13.22
N ASP A 112 -11.73 -10.32 13.93
CA ASP A 112 -12.14 -9.04 13.37
C ASP A 112 -11.03 -8.00 13.47
N VAL A 113 -10.19 -8.12 14.50
CA VAL A 113 -9.02 -7.26 14.76
C VAL A 113 -7.76 -8.12 14.66
N ASN A 114 -6.81 -7.70 13.82
CA ASN A 114 -5.55 -8.39 13.61
C ASN A 114 -4.41 -7.39 13.39
N ALA A 115 -3.19 -7.87 13.48
CA ALA A 115 -2.02 -7.17 13.00
C ALA A 115 -0.97 -8.17 12.53
N TYR A 116 -0.02 -7.69 11.73
CA TYR A 116 1.16 -8.44 11.36
C TYR A 116 2.35 -7.50 11.14
N THR A 117 3.55 -8.04 11.32
CA THR A 117 4.81 -7.40 10.93
C THR A 117 5.55 -8.31 9.96
N SER A 118 6.00 -7.74 8.86
CA SER A 118 6.82 -8.39 7.84
C SER A 118 8.18 -7.71 7.73
N TYR A 119 8.93 -8.06 6.69
CA TYR A 119 10.19 -7.40 6.34
C TYR A 119 9.99 -5.91 6.00
N ASP A 120 8.94 -5.60 5.25
CA ASP A 120 8.75 -4.30 4.61
C ASP A 120 7.77 -3.39 5.37
N GLU A 121 6.88 -3.98 6.16
CA GLU A 121 5.75 -3.26 6.75
C GLU A 121 5.23 -3.86 8.05
N THR A 122 4.50 -3.04 8.80
CA THR A 122 3.63 -3.46 9.90
C THR A 122 2.22 -2.96 9.62
N VAL A 123 1.21 -3.84 9.69
CA VAL A 123 -0.17 -3.49 9.35
C VAL A 123 -1.11 -3.86 10.49
N TYR A 124 -2.00 -2.92 10.83
CA TYR A 124 -3.08 -3.11 11.81
C TYR A 124 -4.42 -3.12 11.07
N GLN A 125 -5.25 -4.12 11.33
CA GLN A 125 -6.43 -4.44 10.54
C GLN A 125 -7.66 -4.53 11.44
N VAL A 126 -8.74 -3.85 11.04
CA VAL A 126 -10.06 -4.01 11.66
C VAL A 126 -11.10 -4.21 10.56
N SER A 127 -11.87 -5.29 10.67
CA SER A 127 -13.05 -5.53 9.85
C SER A 127 -14.30 -5.37 10.71
N LEU A 128 -15.22 -4.48 10.30
CA LEU A 128 -16.43 -4.18 11.05
C LEU A 128 -17.61 -3.83 10.14
N PRO A 129 -18.86 -3.99 10.63
CA PRO A 129 -20.04 -3.53 9.91
C PRO A 129 -20.04 -2.01 9.73
N THR A 130 -20.58 -1.51 8.62
CA THR A 130 -20.81 -0.06 8.40
C THR A 130 -22.09 0.44 9.07
N THR A 131 -22.92 -0.46 9.60
CA THR A 131 -24.14 -0.15 10.33
C THR A 131 -23.95 -0.40 11.83
N GLN A 132 -24.54 0.44 12.68
CA GLN A 132 -24.60 0.15 14.11
C GLN A 132 -25.59 -0.99 14.32
N LYS A 133 -25.20 -2.04 15.07
CA LYS A 133 -26.20 -2.97 15.63
C LYS A 133 -27.09 -2.17 16.58
N GLN A 134 -28.39 -2.12 16.29
CA GLN A 134 -29.42 -1.65 17.22
C GLN A 134 -29.46 -2.54 18.47
#